data_AF-A0A171A4W5-F1
#
_entry.id   AF-A0A171A4W5-F1
#
_cell.length_a   1.000
_cell.length_b   1.000
_cell.length_c   1.000
_cell.angle_alpha   90.00
_cell.angle_beta   90.00
_cell.angle_gamma   90.00
#
_symmetry.space_group_name_H-M   'P 1'
#
loop_
_entity.id
_entity.type
_entity.pdbx_description
1 polymer ?
#
loop_
_entity_poly.entity_id
_entity_poly.type
_entity_poly.pdbx_seq_one_letter_code
_entity_poly.pdbx_strand_id
1 'polypeptide(L)' 'MTERKPPGIPFESWVDRQIREAQQRGEFDRLPGAGRPLPDDRSYEEL' A
#
# COMPACT_ATOMS: atom_id res chain seq x y z
N MET A 1 -10.02 -8.75 4.39
CA MET A 1 -11.31 -8.06 4.22
C MET A 1 -11.02 -6.60 3.99
N THR A 2 -11.60 -5.93 2.99
CA THR A 2 -11.45 -4.47 2.85
C THR A 2 -12.66 -3.79 3.43
N GLU A 3 -12.46 -2.97 4.46
CA GLU A 3 -13.51 -2.08 4.95
C GLU A 3 -13.85 -1.07 3.86
N ARG A 4 -15.06 -0.51 3.91
CA ARG A 4 -15.50 0.53 2.97
C ARG A 4 -15.37 1.91 3.61
N LYS A 5 -15.16 2.93 2.76
CA LYS A 5 -15.14 4.34 3.17
C LYS A 5 -16.46 4.73 3.85
N PRO A 6 -16.43 5.31 5.06
CA PRO A 6 -17.61 5.91 5.68
C PRO A 6 -18.13 7.13 4.89
N PRO A 7 -19.46 7.38 4.90
CA PRO A 7 -20.01 8.62 4.34
C PRO A 7 -19.50 9.83 5.13
N GLY A 8 -19.28 10.96 4.43
CA GLY A 8 -18.82 12.21 5.05
C GLY A 8 -17.31 12.34 5.27
N ILE A 9 -16.50 11.32 4.98
CA ILE A 9 -15.03 11.39 5.06
C ILE A 9 -14.45 11.52 3.64
N PRO A 10 -13.47 12.41 3.40
CA PRO A 10 -12.72 12.45 2.13
C PRO A 10 -12.03 11.11 1.84
N PHE A 11 -11.89 10.76 0.56
CA PHE A 11 -11.26 9.49 0.19
C PHE A 11 -9.79 9.43 0.64
N GLU A 12 -9.04 10.52 0.42
CA GLU A 12 -7.64 10.65 0.87
C GLU A 12 -7.50 10.36 2.36
N SER A 13 -8.28 11.04 3.21
CA SER A 13 -8.23 10.85 4.68
C SER A 13 -8.60 9.43 5.11
N TRP A 14 -9.49 8.77 4.38
CA TRP A 14 -9.87 7.38 4.68
C TRP A 14 -8.78 6.38 4.24
N VAL A 15 -8.16 6.60 3.08
CA VAL A 15 -7.04 5.78 2.61
C VAL A 15 -5.84 5.91 3.54
N ASP A 16 -5.49 7.14 3.95
CA ASP A 16 -4.39 7.38 4.88
C ASP A 16 -4.59 6.62 6.21
N ARG A 17 -5.83 6.60 6.71
CA ARG A 17 -6.17 5.84 7.91
C ARG A 17 -5.94 4.34 7.70
N GLN A 18 -6.43 3.77 6.60
CA GLN A 18 -6.26 2.35 6.29
C GLN A 18 -4.77 1.97 6.14
N ILE A 19 -3.97 2.81 5.48
CA ILE A 19 -2.52 2.61 5.35
C ILE A 19 -1.85 2.60 6.72
N ARG A 20 -2.15 3.59 7.58
CA ARG A 20 -1.55 3.69 8.91
C ARG A 20 -1.94 2.52 9.82
N GLU A 21 -3.18 2.05 9.73
CA GLU A 21 -3.63 0.88 10.48
C GLU A 21 -2.97 -0.40 9.98
N ALA A 22 -2.89 -0.61 8.66
CA ALA A 22 -2.19 -1.76 8.07
C ALA A 22 -0.70 -1.79 8.45
N GLN A 23 -0.05 -0.63 8.49
CA GLN A 23 1.33 -0.51 8.94
C GLN A 23 1.51 -0.86 10.42
N GLN A 24 0.61 -0.38 11.29
CA GLN A 24 0.64 -0.75 12.72
C GLN A 24 0.40 -2.24 12.95
N ARG A 25 -0.41 -2.88 12.09
CA ARG A 25 -0.65 -4.32 12.13
C ARG A 25 0.50 -5.16 11.53
N GLY A 26 1.51 -4.51 10.95
CA GLY A 26 2.62 -5.19 10.28
C GLY A 26 2.20 -5.91 8.99
N GLU A 27 1.08 -5.53 8.37
CA GLU A 27 0.59 -6.16 7.13
C GLU A 27 1.59 -6.00 5.98
N PHE A 28 2.43 -4.96 6.04
CA PHE A 28 3.48 -4.70 5.06
C PHE A 28 4.77 -5.51 5.29
N ASP A 29 4.97 -6.11 6.47
CA ASP A 29 6.23 -6.76 6.84
C ASP A 29 6.47 -8.08 6.10
N ARG A 30 5.41 -8.69 5.57
CA ARG A 30 5.45 -9.99 4.87
C ARG A 30 5.05 -9.88 3.40
N LEU A 31 5.13 -8.68 2.82
CA LEU A 31 4.85 -8.51 1.39
C LEU A 31 5.85 -9.31 0.54
N PRO A 32 5.39 -9.89 -0.57
CA PRO A 32 6.30 -10.48 -1.56
C PRO A 32 7.37 -9.46 -1.97
N GLY A 33 8.63 -9.84 -1.86
CA GLY A 33 9.75 -8.96 -2.21
C GLY A 33 10.27 -8.07 -1.06
N ALA A 34 9.66 -8.09 0.13
CA ALA A 34 10.17 -7.36 1.29
C ALA A 34 11.65 -7.74 1.56
N GLY A 35 12.52 -6.73 1.66
CA GLY A 35 13.95 -6.89 1.89
C GLY A 35 14.76 -7.42 0.69
N ARG A 36 14.14 -7.66 -0.46
CA ARG A 36 14.83 -8.06 -1.69
C ARG A 36 15.18 -6.82 -2.52
N PRO A 37 16.26 -6.85 -3.33
CA PRO A 37 16.51 -5.79 -4.28
C PRO A 37 15.31 -5.66 -5.24
N LEU A 38 15.06 -4.43 -5.70
CA LEU A 38 14.10 -4.20 -6.77
C LEU A 38 14.54 -4.98 -8.00
N PRO A 39 13.60 -5.60 -8.75
CA PRO A 39 13.93 -6.24 -10.01
C PRO A 39 14.56 -5.20 -10.94
N ASP A 40 15.52 -5.63 -11.75
CA ASP A 40 16.10 -4.80 -12.81
C ASP A 40 15.01 -4.57 -13.87
N ASP A 41 14.28 -3.48 -13.70
CA ASP A 41 13.17 -3.13 -14.55
C ASP A 41 13.67 -2.31 -15.75
N ARG A 42 14.16 -3.01 -16.76
CA ARG A 42 14.52 -2.43 -18.06
C ARG A 42 13.28 -1.99 -18.87
N SER A 43 12.05 -2.15 -18.36
CA SER A 43 10.83 -1.82 -19.10
C SER A 43 10.51 -0.32 -19.17
N TYR A 44 11.12 0.50 -18.30
CA TYR A 44 10.99 1.97 -18.37
C TYR A 44 11.75 2.63 -19.52
N GLU A 45 12.64 1.91 -20.22
CA GLU A 45 13.40 2.45 -21.36
C GLU A 45 12.60 2.47 -22.68
N GLU A 46 11.39 1.87 -22.74
CA GLU A 46 10.53 1.79 -23.94
C GLU A 46 9.29 2.73 -23.92
N LEU A 47 9.29 3.82 -23.14
CA LEU A 47 8.25 4.88 -23.15
C LEU A 47 8.79 6.22 -23.68
#